data_AF-A0A9D4C0S8-F1
#
_entry.id   AF-A0A9D4C0S8-F1
#
_cell.length_a   1.000
_cell.length_b   1.000
_cell.length_c   1.000
_cell.angle_alpha   90.00
_cell.angle_beta   90.00
_cell.angle_gamma   90.00
#
_symmetry.space_group_name_H-M   'P 1'
#
loop_
_entity.id
_entity.type
_entity.pdbx_description
1 polymer ?
#
loop_
_entity_poly.entity_id
_entity_poly.type
_entity_poly.pdbx_seq_one_letter_code
_entity_poly.pdbx_strand_id
1 'polypeptide(L)'
;MLDNNWVNPFNSEDKDLISLSTGTFATLDGQTDLMKARDIGKRAYEEFGTERLEPGHMKRFHDPIKTQKLKTFSSMNNKRVVKTKNQSEILKADRNLFAHMMILIAHTRELDMK
;
A
#
# COMPACT_ATOMS: atom_id res chain seq x y z
N MET A 1 0.84 -34.06 8.53
CA MET A 1 1.75 -32.98 8.13
C MET A 1 0.98 -31.66 8.16
N LEU A 2 0.77 -31.10 9.35
CA LEU A 2 0.09 -29.81 9.57
C LEU A 2 0.89 -28.90 10.52
N ASP A 3 2.12 -29.32 10.87
CA ASP A 3 2.84 -28.79 12.03
C ASP A 3 3.63 -27.49 11.75
N ASN A 4 3.49 -26.92 10.54
CA ASN A 4 4.13 -25.65 10.19
C ASN A 4 3.16 -24.46 10.10
N ASN A 5 1.89 -24.62 10.48
CA ASN A 5 0.89 -23.56 10.28
C ASN A 5 0.88 -22.48 11.39
N TRP A 6 1.62 -22.67 12.48
CA TRP A 6 1.67 -21.75 13.62
C TRP A 6 3.09 -21.22 13.80
N VAL A 7 3.58 -20.48 12.79
CA VAL A 7 4.83 -19.72 12.91
C VAL A 7 4.54 -18.46 13.72
N ASN A 8 5.35 -18.21 14.74
CA ASN A 8 5.26 -16.98 15.53
C ASN A 8 5.55 -15.77 14.61
N PRO A 9 4.57 -14.89 14.35
CA PRO A 9 4.75 -13.74 13.46
C PRO A 9 5.68 -12.66 14.03
N PHE A 10 6.09 -12.80 15.29
CA PHE A 10 7.07 -11.94 15.97
C PHE A 10 8.42 -12.62 16.17
N ASN A 11 8.65 -13.78 15.54
CA ASN A 11 9.95 -14.43 15.61
C ASN A 11 10.98 -13.55 14.93
N SER A 12 12.00 -13.12 15.67
CA SER A 12 13.00 -12.14 15.24
C SER A 12 13.98 -12.65 14.17
N GLU A 13 13.90 -13.93 13.81
CA GLU A 13 14.68 -14.53 12.72
C GLU A 13 14.12 -14.19 11.33
N ASP A 14 12.80 -13.94 11.24
CA ASP A 14 12.15 -13.55 10.00
C ASP A 14 12.34 -12.05 9.76
N LYS A 15 13.13 -11.72 8.74
CA LYS A 15 13.47 -10.34 8.37
C LYS A 15 12.40 -9.65 7.53
N ASP A 16 11.32 -10.36 7.22
CA ASP A 16 10.30 -9.90 6.30
C ASP A 16 9.29 -9.00 7.01
N LEU A 17 9.06 -7.82 6.44
CA LEU A 17 8.10 -6.86 6.99
C LEU A 17 6.70 -7.21 6.46
N ILE A 18 5.79 -7.61 7.35
CA ILE A 18 4.44 -8.05 6.99
C ILE A 18 3.40 -7.05 7.52
N SER A 19 2.42 -6.73 6.68
CA SER A 19 1.24 -5.98 7.11
C SER A 19 0.27 -6.91 7.85
N LEU A 20 0.04 -6.66 9.15
CA LEU A 20 -0.86 -7.48 9.97
C LEU A 20 -2.32 -7.46 9.50
N SER A 21 -2.76 -6.38 8.86
CA SER A 21 -4.15 -6.23 8.41
C SER A 21 -4.45 -6.92 7.09
N THR A 22 -3.43 -7.13 6.26
CA THR A 22 -3.59 -7.68 4.90
C THR A 22 -2.82 -8.97 4.68
N GLY A 23 -1.94 -9.37 5.61
CA GLY A 23 -1.04 -10.51 5.47
C GLY A 23 -0.01 -10.35 4.34
N THR A 24 0.15 -9.15 3.80
CA THR A 24 1.01 -8.91 2.63
C THR A 24 2.42 -8.56 3.07
N PHE A 25 3.40 -9.20 2.43
CA PHE A 25 4.82 -8.86 2.56
C PHE A 25 5.12 -7.48 1.94
N ALA A 26 6.04 -6.74 2.53
CA ALA A 26 6.55 -5.49 1.96
C ALA A 26 7.39 -5.76 0.72
N THR A 27 7.34 -4.86 -0.26
CA THR A 27 8.35 -4.85 -1.32
C THR A 27 9.70 -4.42 -0.73
N LEU A 28 10.81 -4.84 -1.34
CA LEU A 28 12.16 -4.46 -0.91
C LEU A 28 12.33 -2.93 -0.73
N ASP A 29 11.71 -2.18 -1.64
CA ASP A 29 11.70 -0.73 -1.68
C ASP A 29 10.83 -0.11 -0.56
N GLY A 30 9.65 -0.68 -0.29
CA GLY A 30 8.83 -0.29 0.85
C GLY A 30 9.46 -0.65 2.20
N GLN A 31 10.12 -1.80 2.30
CA GLN A 31 10.87 -2.22 3.49
C GLN A 31 12.04 -1.26 3.76
N THR A 32 12.80 -0.90 2.74
CA THR A 32 13.93 0.04 2.88
C THR A 32 13.44 1.41 3.34
N ASP A 33 12.37 1.93 2.75
CA ASP A 33 11.80 3.22 3.13
C ASP A 33 11.21 3.21 4.55
N LEU A 34 10.53 2.12 4.95
CA LEU A 34 9.98 1.97 6.30
C LEU A 34 11.09 1.86 7.35
N MET A 35 12.15 1.11 7.08
CA MET A 35 13.29 0.97 8.00
C MET A 35 14.06 2.28 8.15
N LYS A 36 14.20 3.07 7.07
CA LYS A 36 14.92 4.36 7.08
C LYS A 36 14.03 5.57 7.40
N ALA A 37 12.72 5.38 7.60
CA ALA A 37 11.77 6.46 7.78
C ALA A 37 12.17 7.43 8.90
N ARG A 38 12.66 6.87 10.02
CA ARG A 38 13.16 7.65 11.16
C ARG A 38 14.36 8.53 10.77
N ASP A 39 15.35 7.96 10.10
CA ASP A 39 16.58 8.67 9.74
C ASP A 39 16.29 9.76 8.70
N ILE A 40 15.39 9.48 7.76
CA ILE A 40 14.92 10.44 6.77
C ILE A 40 14.20 11.61 7.46
N GLY A 41 13.34 11.32 8.45
CA GLY A 41 12.68 12.34 9.24
C GLY A 41 13.64 13.20 10.06
N LYS A 42 14.64 12.57 10.70
CA LYS A 42 15.68 13.28 11.46
C LYS A 42 16.47 14.24 10.57
N ARG A 43 16.90 13.77 9.40
CA ARG A 43 17.61 14.60 8.42
C ARG A 43 16.76 15.77 7.92
N ALA A 44 15.47 15.54 7.66
CA ALA A 44 14.56 16.61 7.25
C ALA A 44 14.34 17.64 8.37
N TYR A 45 14.36 17.21 9.63
CA TYR A 45 14.30 18.12 10.78
C TYR A 45 15.57 18.97 10.91
N GLU A 46 16.74 18.35 10.77
CA GLU A 46 18.03 19.06 10.80
C GLU A 46 18.12 20.09 9.66
N GLU A 47 17.73 19.71 8.44
CA GLU A 47 17.66 20.60 7.27
C GLU A 47 16.69 21.76 7.49
N PHE A 48 15.55 21.53 8.15
CA PHE A 48 14.64 22.62 8.51
C PHE A 48 15.28 23.62 9.48
N GLY A 49 16.06 23.13 10.45
CA GLY A 49 16.77 23.97 11.40
C GLY A 49 17.77 24.91 10.72
N THR A 50 18.63 24.36 9.87
CA THR A 50 19.63 25.14 9.14
C THR A 50 19.00 26.10 8.13
N GLU A 51 17.96 25.67 7.42
CA GLU A 51 17.34 26.47 6.36
C GLU A 51 16.44 27.61 6.85
N ARG A 52 15.98 27.59 8.12
CA ARG A 52 14.94 28.51 8.60
C ARG A 52 15.08 29.04 10.03
N LEU A 53 15.89 28.41 10.89
CA LEU A 53 16.06 28.82 12.29
C LEU A 53 17.44 29.43 12.55
N GLU A 54 18.47 28.98 11.84
CA GLU A 54 19.84 29.46 12.04
C GLU A 54 20.06 30.87 11.45
N PRO A 55 20.92 31.71 12.08
CA PRO A 55 21.23 33.04 11.56
C PRO A 55 21.80 32.98 10.13
N GLY A 56 21.27 33.82 9.23
CA GLY A 56 21.66 33.82 7.81
C GLY A 56 20.82 32.90 6.92
N HIS A 57 19.73 32.34 7.44
CA HIS A 57 18.78 31.55 6.67
C HIS A 57 18.17 32.35 5.48
N MET A 58 18.04 31.69 4.33
CA MET A 58 17.49 32.32 3.11
C MET A 58 15.97 32.12 2.95
N LYS A 59 15.41 31.06 3.56
CA LYS A 59 13.98 30.73 3.42
C LYS A 59 13.17 31.37 4.54
N ARG A 60 11.90 31.69 4.27
CA ARG A 60 10.98 32.20 5.29
C ARG A 60 10.46 31.05 6.12
N PHE A 61 10.16 31.33 7.38
CA PHE A 61 9.62 30.33 8.31
C PHE A 61 8.34 29.65 7.77
N HIS A 62 7.45 30.40 7.14
CA HIS A 62 6.15 29.92 6.63
C HIS A 62 6.19 29.36 5.20
N ASP A 63 7.35 29.26 4.57
CA ASP A 63 7.44 28.68 3.23
C ASP A 63 6.98 27.21 3.23
N PRO A 64 6.41 26.68 2.15
CA PRO A 64 5.99 25.28 2.10
C PRO A 64 7.13 24.31 2.46
N ILE A 65 6.84 23.32 3.31
CA ILE A 65 7.79 22.26 3.66
C ILE A 65 7.60 21.11 2.68
N LYS A 66 8.71 20.60 2.12
CA LYS A 66 8.66 19.47 1.19
C LYS A 66 8.27 18.20 1.93
N THR A 67 7.22 17.53 1.45
CA THR A 67 6.81 16.22 1.98
C THR A 67 7.76 15.12 1.53
N GLN A 68 8.17 14.26 2.46
CA GLN A 68 8.97 13.08 2.16
C GLN A 68 8.03 11.97 1.68
N LYS A 69 8.07 11.65 0.38
CA LYS A 69 7.18 10.65 -0.24
C LYS A 69 7.71 9.22 -0.04
N LEU A 70 7.70 8.75 1.20
CA LEU A 70 8.11 7.39 1.56
C LEU A 70 7.11 6.35 1.06
N LYS A 71 7.62 5.24 0.54
CA LYS A 71 6.81 4.08 0.17
C LYS A 71 6.45 3.28 1.41
N THR A 72 5.17 2.98 1.54
CA THR A 72 4.60 2.20 2.64
C THR A 72 3.66 1.13 2.09
N PHE A 73 3.09 0.29 2.95
CA PHE A 73 2.10 -0.72 2.53
C PHE A 73 0.89 -0.13 1.77
N SER A 74 0.51 1.12 2.05
CA SER A 74 -0.56 1.80 1.29
C SER A 74 -0.15 2.07 -0.17
N SER A 75 1.12 2.38 -0.40
CA SER A 75 1.67 2.60 -1.75
C SER A 75 1.77 1.32 -2.58
N MET A 76 1.79 0.17 -1.93
CA MET A 76 1.77 -1.14 -2.59
C MET A 76 0.39 -1.52 -3.10
N ASN A 77 -0.67 -1.11 -2.40
CA ASN A 77 -2.05 -1.48 -2.70
C ASN A 77 -2.75 -0.51 -3.66
N ASN A 78 -1.97 0.29 -4.39
CA ASN A 78 -2.49 1.21 -5.39
C ASN A 78 -3.21 0.41 -6.48
N LYS A 79 -4.55 0.42 -6.45
CA LYS A 79 -5.38 -0.08 -7.54
C LYS A 79 -4.91 0.61 -8.81
N ARG A 80 -4.29 -0.15 -9.74
CA ARG A 80 -4.00 0.34 -11.08
C ARG A 80 -5.34 0.64 -11.74
N VAL A 81 -5.79 1.88 -11.65
CA VAL A 81 -6.93 2.36 -12.43
C VAL A 81 -6.41 2.51 -13.86
N VAL A 82 -6.53 1.46 -14.64
CA VAL A 82 -6.30 1.51 -16.09
C VAL A 82 -7.44 2.35 -16.67
N LYS A 83 -7.20 3.66 -16.82
CA LYS A 83 -8.15 4.59 -17.45
C LYS A 83 -8.08 4.45 -18.97
N THR A 84 -8.43 3.27 -19.49
CA THR A 84 -8.89 3.20 -20.88
C THR A 84 -10.38 3.45 -20.82
N LYS A 85 -10.80 4.71 -21.04
CA LYS A 85 -12.19 5.19 -20.84
C LYS A 85 -13.24 4.18 -21.32
N ASN A 86 -13.02 3.55 -22.47
CA ASN A 86 -13.97 2.63 -23.06
C ASN A 86 -13.83 1.18 -22.57
N GLN A 87 -12.61 0.68 -22.34
CA GLN A 87 -12.43 -0.74 -21.93
C GLN A 87 -12.84 -1.00 -20.48
N SER A 88 -12.70 -0.01 -19.59
CA SER A 88 -13.08 -0.20 -18.18
C SER A 88 -14.60 -0.29 -17.98
N GLU A 89 -15.38 0.39 -18.83
CA GLU A 89 -16.84 0.31 -18.83
C GLU A 89 -17.32 -1.00 -19.44
N ILE A 90 -16.71 -1.44 -20.56
CA ILE A 90 -16.99 -2.74 -21.18
C ILE A 90 -16.72 -3.89 -20.20
N LEU A 91 -15.55 -3.91 -19.54
CA LEU A 91 -15.21 -4.95 -18.57
C LEU A 91 -16.16 -4.99 -17.36
N LYS A 92 -16.67 -3.84 -16.91
CA LYS A 92 -17.66 -3.78 -15.83
C LYS A 92 -19.02 -4.29 -16.29
N ALA A 93 -19.45 -3.93 -17.50
CA ALA A 93 -20.68 -4.43 -18.11
C ALA A 93 -20.64 -5.95 -18.28
N ASP A 94 -19.55 -6.49 -18.83
CA ASP A 94 -19.34 -7.92 -19.01
C ASP A 94 -19.34 -8.66 -17.68
N ARG A 95 -18.57 -8.17 -16.68
CA ARG A 95 -18.56 -8.77 -15.33
C ARG A 95 -19.96 -8.83 -14.73
N ASN A 96 -20.74 -7.76 -14.88
CA ASN A 96 -22.10 -7.70 -14.35
C ASN A 96 -23.04 -8.66 -15.11
N LEU A 97 -22.91 -8.77 -16.43
CA LEU A 97 -23.67 -9.71 -17.24
C LEU A 97 -23.36 -11.16 -16.87
N PHE A 98 -22.07 -11.50 -16.72
CA PHE A 98 -21.64 -12.83 -16.27
C PHE A 98 -22.13 -13.14 -14.86
N ALA A 99 -22.05 -12.20 -13.93
CA ALA A 99 -22.60 -12.37 -12.58
C ALA A 99 -24.12 -12.65 -12.63
N HIS A 100 -24.86 -11.91 -13.44
CA HIS A 100 -26.30 -12.10 -13.60
C HIS A 100 -26.64 -13.44 -14.26
N MET A 101 -25.93 -13.83 -15.33
CA MET A 101 -26.08 -15.15 -15.94
C MET A 101 -25.76 -16.28 -14.95
N MET A 102 -24.71 -16.13 -14.14
CA MET A 102 -24.34 -17.12 -13.15
C MET A 102 -25.44 -17.28 -12.09
N ILE A 103 -25.99 -16.17 -11.59
CA ILE A 103 -27.13 -16.18 -10.66
C ILE A 103 -28.35 -16.89 -11.28
N LEU A 104 -28.68 -16.59 -12.54
CA LEU A 104 -29.79 -17.25 -13.24
C LEU A 104 -29.54 -18.75 -13.44
N ILE A 105 -28.33 -19.14 -13.84
CA ILE A 105 -27.96 -20.55 -14.02
C ILE A 105 -28.01 -21.28 -12.67
N ALA A 106 -27.53 -20.65 -11.60
CA ALA A 106 -27.59 -21.22 -10.27
C ALA A 106 -29.03 -21.41 -9.78
N HIS A 107 -29.90 -20.42 -10.03
CA HIS A 107 -31.31 -20.51 -9.66
C HIS A 107 -32.05 -21.58 -10.46
N THR A 108 -31.82 -21.68 -11.78
CA THR A 108 -32.47 -22.68 -12.65
C THR A 108 -31.98 -24.10 -12.40
N ARG A 109 -30.77 -24.28 -11.88
CA ARG A 109 -30.16 -25.59 -11.61
C ARG A 109 -30.09 -25.95 -10.14
N GLU A 110 -30.69 -25.14 -9.26
CA GLU A 110 -30.61 -25.28 -7.79
C GLU A 110 -29.17 -25.48 -7.30
N LEU A 111 -28.21 -24.80 -7.93
CA LEU A 111 -26.81 -24.89 -7.53
C LEU A 111 -26.61 -24.07 -6.25
N ASP A 112 -26.19 -24.73 -5.17
CA ASP A 112 -25.79 -24.08 -3.92
C ASP A 112 -24.45 -23.34 -4.14
N MET A 113 -24.54 -22.04 -4.41
CA MET A 113 -23.40 -21.14 -4.47
C MET A 113 -23.14 -20.56 -3.07
N LYS A 114 -22.24 -21.20 -2.31
CA LYS A 114 -21.70 -20.68 -1.04
C LYS A 114 -20.66 -19.60 -1.25
#